data_AF-A0AA43HIT1-F1
#
_entry.id   AF-A0AA43HIT1-F1
#
_cell.length_a   1.000
_cell.length_b   1.000
_cell.length_c   1.000
_cell.angle_alpha   90.00
_cell.angle_beta   90.00
_cell.angle_gamma   90.00
#
_symmetry.space_group_name_H-M   'P 1'
#
loop_
_entity.id
_entity.type
_entity.pdbx_description
1 polymer ?
#
loop_
_entity_poly.entity_id
_entity_poly.type
_entity_poly.pdbx_seq_one_letter_code
_entity_poly.pdbx_strand_id
1 'polypeptide(L)'
;MRKTFKKFWLKSENEEAVENSIPEEQVSPVDKAMSNLIKMKEATRLLKASAPTVRKYARLGYYKEYRFGEKLVFYNKEEILNFILNRCRMTEES
;
A
#
# COMPACT_ATOMS: atom_id res chain seq x y z
N MET A 1 46.21 0.84 -1.31
CA MET A 1 45.29 1.73 -2.07
C MET A 1 43.96 1.83 -1.34
N ARG A 2 43.38 3.03 -1.36
CA ARG A 2 42.13 3.46 -0.68
C ARG A 2 40.94 2.57 -1.09
N LYS A 3 39.94 2.35 -0.23
CA LYS A 3 38.71 3.17 -0.19
C LYS A 3 37.99 3.02 1.15
N THR A 4 37.89 4.12 1.86
CA THR A 4 37.02 4.35 3.01
C THR A 4 35.60 4.62 2.52
N PHE A 5 34.64 3.77 2.89
CA PHE A 5 33.22 4.09 2.69
C PHE A 5 32.75 4.95 3.86
N LYS A 6 32.70 6.26 3.62
CA LYS A 6 32.20 7.27 4.54
C LYS A 6 30.68 7.15 4.68
N LYS A 7 30.24 7.06 5.94
CA LYS A 7 29.05 7.68 6.55
C LYS A 7 27.92 8.07 5.58
N PHE A 8 26.85 7.29 5.57
CA PHE A 8 25.53 7.78 5.14
C PHE A 8 24.67 8.00 6.39
N TRP A 9 24.88 9.16 7.04
CA TRP A 9 23.91 9.72 7.96
C TRP A 9 22.81 10.34 7.11
N LEU A 10 21.62 9.74 7.10
CA LEU A 10 20.41 10.48 6.74
C LEU A 10 19.42 10.31 7.89
N LYS A 11 19.05 11.47 8.42
CA LYS A 11 18.35 11.70 9.67
C LYS A 11 17.01 10.94 9.68
N SER A 12 16.75 10.17 10.74
CA SER A 12 15.39 9.83 11.11
C SER A 12 14.79 11.06 11.80
N GLU A 13 14.32 12.00 11.00
CA GLU A 13 13.35 12.98 11.46
C GLU A 13 12.07 12.19 11.69
N ASN A 14 11.84 11.83 12.96
CA ASN A 14 10.54 11.37 13.42
C ASN A 14 9.61 12.58 13.26
N GLU A 15 9.01 12.72 12.09
CA GLU A 15 7.77 13.47 11.94
C GLU A 15 6.76 12.74 12.83
N GLU A 16 6.63 13.23 14.07
CA GLU A 16 5.43 13.08 14.87
C GLU A 16 4.27 13.54 13.99
N ALA A 17 3.63 12.59 13.33
CA ALA A 17 2.35 12.82 12.68
C ALA A 17 1.37 13.14 13.81
N VAL A 18 1.22 14.44 14.06
CA VAL A 18 0.15 15.02 14.87
C VAL A 18 -1.15 14.40 14.35
N GLU A 19 -1.66 13.46 15.15
CA GLU A 19 -2.95 12.83 14.98
C GLU A 19 -4.00 13.92 15.20
N ASN A 20 -4.30 14.68 14.14
CA ASN A 20 -5.45 15.54 14.11
C ASN A 20 -6.67 14.62 14.05
N SER A 21 -7.23 14.34 15.23
CA SER A 21 -8.50 13.67 15.44
C SER A 21 -9.63 14.49 14.82
N ILE A 22 -9.84 14.29 13.52
CA ILE A 22 -11.04 14.77 12.84
C ILE A 22 -12.18 13.81 13.25
N PRO A 23 -13.28 14.30 13.84
CA PRO A 23 -14.38 13.44 14.26
C PRO A 23 -14.95 12.66 13.05
N GLU A 24 -15.13 11.34 13.22
CA GLU A 24 -15.55 10.36 12.21
C GLU A 24 -16.94 10.62 11.58
N GLU A 25 -17.62 11.70 11.95
CA GLU A 25 -19.07 11.77 11.81
C GLU A 25 -19.59 12.20 10.42
N GLN A 26 -18.75 12.71 9.51
CA GLN A 26 -19.18 13.12 8.16
C GLN A 26 -18.11 12.95 7.07
N VAL A 27 -17.45 11.79 7.02
CA VAL A 27 -16.53 11.50 5.90
C VAL A 27 -17.36 11.22 4.65
N SER A 28 -17.22 12.06 3.61
CA SER A 28 -17.99 11.86 2.38
C SER A 28 -17.66 10.49 1.75
N PRO A 29 -18.58 9.89 0.96
CA PRO A 29 -18.30 8.63 0.27
C PRO A 29 -17.03 8.69 -0.59
N VAL A 30 -16.72 9.87 -1.13
CA VAL A 30 -15.51 10.13 -1.91
C VAL A 30 -14.27 10.10 -1.03
N ASP A 31 -14.30 10.78 0.12
CA ASP A 31 -13.18 10.80 1.06
C ASP A 31 -12.88 9.39 1.60
N LYS A 32 -13.92 8.60 1.86
CA LYS A 32 -13.79 7.18 2.23
C LYS A 32 -13.16 6.36 1.10
N ALA A 33 -13.58 6.58 -0.14
CA ALA A 33 -12.99 5.90 -1.29
C ALA A 33 -11.52 6.30 -1.47
N MET A 34 -11.18 7.57 -1.26
CA MET A 34 -9.81 8.07 -1.37
C MET A 34 -8.90 7.54 -0.26
N SER A 35 -9.38 7.46 0.99
CA SER A 35 -8.59 6.93 2.11
C SER A 35 -8.31 5.42 1.99
N ASN A 36 -9.13 4.70 1.21
CA ASN A 36 -8.90 3.30 0.87
C ASN A 36 -7.85 3.08 -0.24
N LEU A 37 -7.38 4.14 -0.90
CA LEU A 37 -6.36 4.05 -1.94
C LEU A 37 -4.95 4.05 -1.34
N ILE A 38 -4.19 3.01 -1.67
CA ILE A 38 -2.81 2.85 -1.19
C ILE A 38 -1.81 2.86 -2.34
N LYS A 39 -0.60 3.35 -2.06
CA LYS A 39 0.49 3.36 -3.05
C LYS A 39 1.20 2.00 -3.12
N MET A 40 1.99 1.80 -4.18
CA MET A 40 2.79 0.58 -4.39
C MET A 40 3.57 0.12 -3.15
N LYS A 41 4.24 1.04 -2.42
CA LYS A 41 5.03 0.71 -1.22
C LYS A 41 4.18 0.00 -0.16
N GLU A 42 2.97 0.50 0.09
CA GLU A 42 2.06 -0.11 1.06
C GLU A 42 1.48 -1.42 0.55
N ALA A 43 1.08 -1.48 -0.72
CA ALA A 43 0.59 -2.71 -1.34
C ALA A 43 1.61 -3.86 -1.26
N THR A 44 2.89 -3.57 -1.54
CA THR A 44 3.98 -4.57 -1.40
C THR A 44 4.18 -5.02 0.05
N ARG A 45 3.99 -4.12 1.03
CA ARG A 45 4.08 -4.43 2.46
C ARG A 45 2.93 -5.34 2.90
N LEU A 46 1.69 -5.05 2.48
CA LEU A 46 0.51 -5.85 2.81
C LEU A 46 0.58 -7.25 2.20
N LEU A 47 0.92 -7.35 0.92
CA LEU A 47 0.99 -8.63 0.20
C LEU A 47 2.26 -9.44 0.52
N LYS A 48 3.24 -8.83 1.22
CA LYS A 48 4.59 -9.38 1.41
C LYS A 48 5.18 -9.89 0.08
N ALA A 49 4.98 -9.10 -0.98
CA ALA A 49 5.30 -9.49 -2.36
C ALA A 49 6.03 -8.35 -3.09
N SER A 50 6.75 -8.69 -4.16
CA SER A 50 7.44 -7.72 -4.99
C SER A 50 6.48 -6.89 -5.85
N ALA A 51 6.89 -5.68 -6.24
CA ALA A 51 6.07 -4.79 -7.08
C ALA A 51 5.59 -5.42 -8.41
N PRO A 52 6.40 -6.23 -9.12
CA PRO A 52 5.91 -6.98 -10.29
C PRO A 52 4.77 -7.94 -9.95
N THR A 53 4.84 -8.62 -8.81
CA THR A 53 3.79 -9.54 -8.35
C THR A 53 2.51 -8.79 -8.00
N VAL A 54 2.61 -7.63 -7.34
CA VAL A 54 1.46 -6.74 -7.09
C VAL A 54 0.78 -6.38 -8.41
N ARG A 55 1.55 -5.89 -9.40
CA ARG A 55 1.00 -5.58 -10.73
C ARG A 55 0.39 -6.80 -11.43
N LYS A 56 1.00 -7.98 -11.27
CA LYS A 56 0.46 -9.22 -11.84
C LYS A 56 -0.93 -9.53 -11.26
N TYR A 57 -1.10 -9.43 -9.94
CA TYR A 57 -2.39 -9.72 -9.31
C TYR A 57 -3.46 -8.67 -9.65
N ALA A 58 -3.08 -7.40 -9.75
CA ALA A 58 -4.00 -6.36 -10.25
C ALA A 58 -4.46 -6.67 -11.68
N ARG A 59 -3.54 -7.06 -12.58
CA ARG A 59 -3.86 -7.45 -13.96
C ARG A 59 -4.75 -8.70 -14.04
N LEU A 60 -4.65 -9.59 -13.07
CA LEU A 60 -5.51 -10.78 -12.94
C LEU A 60 -6.89 -10.45 -12.34
N GLY A 61 -7.14 -9.21 -11.91
CA GLY A 61 -8.43 -8.76 -11.42
C GLY A 61 -8.72 -9.07 -9.95
N TYR A 62 -7.71 -9.47 -9.17
CA TYR A 62 -7.91 -9.74 -7.73
C TYR A 62 -8.21 -8.47 -6.92
N TYR A 63 -7.73 -7.33 -7.39
CA TYR A 63 -8.01 -6.01 -6.84
C TYR A 63 -7.78 -4.94 -7.90
N LYS A 64 -8.39 -3.78 -7.73
CA LYS A 64 -8.34 -2.66 -8.66
C LYS A 64 -7.06 -1.86 -8.55
N GLU A 65 -6.53 -1.51 -9.71
CA GLU A 65 -5.47 -0.52 -9.90
C GLU A 65 -6.11 0.76 -10.45
N TYR A 66 -5.87 1.89 -9.79
CA TYR A 66 -6.30 3.21 -10.21
C TYR A 66 -5.10 4.01 -10.70
N ARG A 67 -5.20 4.55 -11.91
CA ARG A 67 -4.15 5.40 -12.51
C ARG A 67 -4.66 6.83 -12.61
N PHE A 68 -3.93 7.74 -11.98
CA PHE A 68 -4.19 9.17 -12.07
C PHE A 68 -3.04 9.82 -12.85
N GLY A 69 -3.29 10.10 -14.13
CA GLY A 69 -2.26 10.55 -15.06
C GLY A 69 -1.20 9.48 -15.33
N GLU A 70 0.01 9.91 -15.72
CA GLU A 70 1.06 8.99 -16.17
C GLU A 70 1.77 8.25 -15.04
N LYS A 71 1.93 8.87 -13.86
CA LYS A 71 2.84 8.39 -12.81
C LYS A 71 2.18 7.94 -11.52
N LEU A 72 0.96 8.38 -11.23
CA LEU A 72 0.31 8.06 -9.96
C LEU A 72 -0.51 6.79 -10.12
N VAL A 73 -0.09 5.75 -9.42
CA VAL A 73 -0.76 4.45 -9.40
C VAL A 73 -1.11 4.10 -7.97
N PHE A 74 -2.37 3.80 -7.73
CA PHE A 74 -2.92 3.40 -6.45
C PHE A 74 -3.65 2.07 -6.57
N TYR A 75 -3.84 1.42 -5.42
CA TYR A 75 -4.52 0.14 -5.31
C TYR A 75 -5.60 0.23 -4.23
N ASN A 76 -6.68 -0.54 -4.41
CA ASN A 76 -7.74 -0.64 -3.40
C ASN A 76 -7.27 -1.51 -2.23
N LYS A 77 -7.16 -0.92 -1.02
CA LYS A 77 -6.68 -1.63 0.18
C LYS A 77 -7.65 -2.72 0.64
N GLU A 78 -8.94 -2.43 0.72
CA GLU A 78 -9.97 -3.42 1.09
C GLU A 78 -9.96 -4.64 0.18
N GLU A 79 -9.90 -4.45 -1.14
CA GLU A 79 -9.84 -5.58 -2.10
C GLU A 79 -8.55 -6.39 -1.94
N ILE A 80 -7.40 -5.75 -1.67
CA ILE A 80 -6.14 -6.46 -1.36
C ILE A 80 -6.28 -7.28 -0.07
N LEU A 81 -6.88 -6.73 0.98
CA LEU A 81 -7.09 -7.45 2.24
C LEU A 81 -8.02 -8.65 2.04
N ASN A 82 -9.11 -8.48 1.28
CA ASN A 82 -10.01 -9.57 0.93
C ASN A 82 -9.30 -10.67 0.13
N PHE A 83 -8.43 -10.31 -0.82
CA PHE A 83 -7.60 -11.26 -1.55
C PHE A 83 -6.68 -12.06 -0.62
N ILE A 84 -6.04 -11.41 0.35
CA ILE A 84 -5.18 -12.08 1.33
C ILE A 84 -6.00 -13.06 2.19
N LEU A 85 -7.15 -12.61 2.73
CA LEU A 85 -8.02 -13.43 3.56
C LEU A 85 -8.53 -14.67 2.82
N ASN A 86 -8.96 -14.50 1.57
CA ASN A 86 -9.41 -15.62 0.74
C ASN A 86 -8.29 -16.62 0.45
N ARG A 87 -7.06 -16.13 0.22
CA ARG A 87 -5.90 -17.00 0.01
C ARG A 87 -5.53 -17.80 1.26
N CYS A 88 -5.64 -17.21 2.45
CA CYS A 88 -5.41 -17.92 3.71
C CYS A 88 -6.43 -19.05 3.90
N ARG A 89 -7.73 -18.79 3.66
CA ARG A 89 -8.78 -19.81 3.78
C ARG A 89 -8.55 -21.01 2.87
N MET A 90 -8.20 -20.79 1.60
CA MET A 90 -7.91 -21.88 0.67
C MET A 90 -6.71 -22.75 1.09
N THR A 91 -5.79 -22.20 1.88
CA THR A 91 -4.62 -22.93 2.37
C THR A 91 -4.95 -23.80 3.59
N GLU A 92 -5.98 -23.44 4.37
CA GLU A 92 -6.44 -24.22 5.53
C GLU A 92 -7.39 -25.37 5.13
N GLU A 93 -7.98 -25.29 3.94
CA GLU A 93 -8.88 -26.32 3.37
C GLU A 93 -8.18 -27.35 2.47
N SER A 94 -6.85 -27.23 2.26
CA SER A 94 -6.04 -28.14 1.43
C SER A 94 -5.10 -29.01 2.26
#